data_AF-A0A963HM41-F1
#
_entry.id   AF-A0A963HM41-F1
#
_cell.length_a   1.000
_cell.length_b   1.000
_cell.length_c   1.000
_cell.angle_alpha   90.00
_cell.angle_beta   90.00
_cell.angle_gamma   90.00
#
_symmetry.space_group_name_H-M   'P 1'
#
loop_
_entity.id
_entity.type
_entity.pdbx_description
1 polymer ?
#
loop_
_entity_poly.entity_id
_entity_poly.type
_entity_poly.pdbx_seq_one_letter_code
_entity_poly.pdbx_strand_id
1 'polypeptide(L)'
;MDYLEGFVAMTGHVAWPITAIGIAVIARKELRSIIAALAKRIEDKNSAVSITKEGVEIKAVVEAQEARLVSMQAEQDQVKSLALQHFKPAQTYEIKTLRQTEPKDIDSQLRKMADKYMDINLPDYSERTRAKNAAAGEMAFYIVSNKISKDQLANESHEGLLIALAESIILSADTGDAERLLKAARGAKRLHVRYRVLIAITKLYERNLLPLADIGTVRELLREYEVGADSSLKRLVSNVTSLINEAVNMPKD
;
A
#
# COMPACT_ATOMS: atom_id res chain seq x y z
N MET A 1 -31.12 9.16 -59.64
CA MET A 1 -30.48 8.69 -58.39
C MET A 1 -29.86 9.85 -57.61
N ASP A 2 -29.46 10.95 -58.27
CA ASP A 2 -28.71 12.07 -57.66
C ASP A 2 -29.43 12.93 -56.61
N TYR A 3 -30.76 12.96 -56.59
CA TYR A 3 -31.51 13.79 -55.63
C TYR A 3 -31.48 13.26 -54.19
N LEU A 4 -31.30 11.94 -54.01
CA LEU A 4 -31.23 11.30 -52.70
C LEU A 4 -29.87 11.55 -52.03
N GLU A 5 -28.78 11.54 -52.79
CA GLU A 5 -27.43 11.80 -52.26
C GLU A 5 -27.27 13.26 -51.80
N GLY A 6 -27.85 14.21 -52.54
CA GLY A 6 -27.85 15.62 -52.13
C GLY A 6 -28.62 15.89 -50.82
N PHE A 7 -29.73 15.20 -50.61
CA PHE A 7 -30.53 15.35 -49.38
C PHE A 7 -29.82 14.79 -48.15
N VAL A 8 -29.17 13.63 -48.28
CA VAL A 8 -28.38 13.02 -47.20
C VAL A 8 -27.19 13.90 -46.82
N ALA A 9 -26.46 14.44 -47.79
CA ALA A 9 -25.35 15.36 -47.52
C ALA A 9 -25.81 16.63 -46.80
N MET A 10 -26.95 17.19 -47.19
CA MET A 10 -27.49 18.40 -46.56
C MET A 10 -27.97 18.16 -45.12
N THR A 11 -28.59 17.01 -44.85
CA THR A 11 -28.98 16.64 -43.47
C THR A 11 -27.76 16.44 -42.56
N GLY A 12 -26.65 15.89 -43.08
CA GLY A 12 -25.40 15.74 -42.33
C GLY A 12 -24.79 17.09 -41.91
N HIS A 13 -24.79 18.08 -42.79
CA HIS A 13 -24.24 19.42 -42.50
C HIS A 13 -25.06 20.22 -41.49
N VAL A 14 -26.36 19.94 -41.35
CA VAL A 14 -27.23 20.60 -40.36
C VAL A 14 -27.24 19.84 -39.03
N ALA A 15 -27.17 18.51 -39.05
CA ALA A 15 -27.21 17.69 -37.84
C ALA A 15 -25.98 17.87 -36.95
N TRP A 16 -24.79 18.05 -37.54
CA TRP A 16 -23.54 18.15 -36.78
C TRP A 16 -23.45 19.41 -35.89
N PRO A 17 -23.73 20.64 -36.39
CA PRO A 17 -23.74 21.84 -35.55
C PRO A 17 -24.77 21.79 -34.42
N ILE A 18 -25.96 21.25 -34.68
CA ILE A 18 -27.03 21.12 -33.67
C ILE A 18 -26.58 20.17 -32.56
N THR A 19 -25.97 19.04 -32.92
CA THR A 19 -25.44 18.06 -31.96
C THR A 19 -24.32 18.67 -31.11
N ALA A 20 -23.37 19.39 -31.73
CA ALA A 20 -22.29 20.06 -31.03
C ALA A 20 -22.81 21.12 -30.03
N ILE A 21 -23.83 21.89 -30.41
CA ILE A 21 -24.48 22.86 -29.51
C ILE A 21 -25.17 22.13 -28.35
N GLY A 22 -25.87 21.03 -28.62
CA GLY A 22 -26.51 20.20 -27.58
C GLY A 22 -25.52 19.68 -26.55
N ILE A 23 -24.40 19.10 -27.00
CA ILE A 23 -23.31 18.63 -26.12
C ILE A 23 -22.72 19.79 -25.31
N ALA A 24 -22.47 20.94 -25.94
CA ALA A 24 -21.93 22.11 -25.26
C ALA A 24 -22.88 22.64 -24.15
N VAL A 25 -24.20 22.61 -24.39
CA VAL A 25 -25.20 23.04 -23.40
C VAL A 25 -25.28 22.07 -22.21
N ILE A 26 -25.24 20.75 -22.47
CA ILE A 26 -25.22 19.73 -21.43
C ILE A 26 -23.93 19.84 -20.60
N ALA A 27 -22.77 19.91 -21.26
CA ALA A 27 -21.48 20.08 -20.61
C ALA A 27 -21.43 21.35 -19.77
N ARG A 28 -22.07 22.45 -20.20
CA ARG A 28 -22.13 23.70 -19.43
C ARG A 28 -22.91 23.56 -18.12
N LYS A 29 -23.95 22.73 -18.08
CA LYS A 29 -24.71 22.47 -16.84
C LYS A 29 -23.88 21.67 -15.85
N GLU A 30 -23.21 20.61 -16.32
CA GLU A 30 -22.32 19.79 -15.47
C GLU A 30 -21.11 20.59 -14.99
N LEU A 31 -20.51 21.41 -15.85
CA LEU A 31 -19.39 22.26 -15.46
C LEU A 31 -19.79 23.26 -14.37
N ARG A 32 -21.01 23.82 -14.45
CA ARG A 32 -21.55 24.70 -13.39
C ARG A 32 -21.79 23.95 -12.08
N SER A 33 -22.27 22.69 -12.11
CA SER A 33 -22.48 21.90 -10.89
C SER A 33 -21.15 21.59 -10.20
N ILE A 34 -20.12 21.24 -10.98
CA ILE A 34 -18.77 20.96 -10.47
C ILE A 34 -18.14 22.23 -9.89
N ILE A 35 -18.25 23.38 -10.58
CA ILE A 35 -17.76 24.67 -10.07
C ILE A 35 -18.50 25.08 -8.79
N ALA A 36 -19.81 24.88 -8.72
CA ALA A 36 -20.59 25.19 -7.52
C ALA A 36 -20.23 24.26 -6.34
N ALA A 37 -19.98 22.97 -6.59
CA ALA A 37 -19.51 22.03 -5.58
C ALA A 37 -18.10 22.38 -5.07
N LEU A 38 -17.20 22.80 -5.96
CA LEU A 38 -15.88 23.31 -5.61
C LEU A 38 -15.97 24.60 -4.79
N ALA A 39 -16.79 25.56 -5.22
CA ALA A 39 -17.01 26.82 -4.51
C ALA A 39 -17.56 26.59 -3.10
N LYS A 40 -18.56 25.70 -2.96
CA LYS A 40 -19.14 25.33 -1.67
C LYS A 40 -18.12 24.66 -0.73
N ARG A 41 -17.17 23.90 -1.29
CA ARG A 41 -16.10 23.25 -0.52
C ARG A 41 -14.97 24.22 -0.12
N ILE A 42 -14.76 25.29 -0.89
CA ILE A 42 -13.83 26.37 -0.59
C ILE A 42 -14.37 27.29 0.52
N GLU A 43 -15.69 27.48 0.58
CA GLU A 43 -16.34 28.32 1.61
C GLU A 43 -16.39 27.66 3.00
N ASP A 44 -16.16 26.34 3.07
CA ASP A 44 -16.03 25.60 4.33
C ASP A 44 -14.72 25.98 5.04
N LYS A 45 -14.82 26.83 6.08
CA LYS A 45 -13.71 27.37 6.88
C LYS A 45 -12.82 26.33 7.60
N ASN A 46 -13.16 25.05 7.51
CA ASN A 46 -12.34 23.94 8.03
C ASN A 46 -11.53 23.21 6.95
N SER A 47 -11.57 23.64 5.68
CA SER A 47 -10.73 23.06 4.63
C SER A 47 -9.40 23.81 4.49
N ALA A 48 -8.30 23.07 4.64
CA ALA A 48 -6.92 23.57 4.61
C ALA A 48 -6.44 23.88 3.18
N VAL A 49 -7.12 24.82 2.49
CA VAL A 49 -6.75 25.26 1.14
C VAL A 49 -6.54 26.78 1.16
N SER A 50 -5.29 27.21 1.27
CA SER A 50 -4.92 28.63 1.11
C SER A 50 -4.48 28.91 -0.32
N ILE A 51 -5.16 29.83 -0.99
CA ILE A 51 -4.82 30.30 -2.34
C ILE A 51 -3.87 31.49 -2.21
N THR A 52 -2.61 31.34 -2.64
CA THR A 52 -1.67 32.46 -2.76
C THR A 52 -1.59 32.92 -4.23
N LYS A 53 -1.02 34.12 -4.47
CA LYS A 53 -0.93 34.73 -5.81
C LYS A 53 -0.07 33.94 -6.83
N GLU A 54 0.57 32.86 -6.39
CA GLU A 54 1.45 32.01 -7.20
C GLU A 54 0.80 30.66 -7.57
N GLY A 55 -0.41 30.38 -7.09
CA GLY A 55 -1.13 29.13 -7.39
C GLY A 55 -1.79 28.51 -6.16
N VAL A 56 -2.66 27.53 -6.41
CA VAL A 56 -3.35 26.76 -5.37
C VAL A 56 -2.38 25.70 -4.85
N GLU A 57 -1.71 25.95 -3.73
CA GLU A 57 -0.91 24.92 -3.05
C GLU A 57 -1.82 23.93 -2.31
N ILE A 58 -2.16 22.82 -2.97
CA ILE A 58 -2.80 21.67 -2.31
C ILE A 58 -1.72 20.83 -1.60
N LYS A 59 -0.96 21.42 -0.68
CA LYS A 59 0.18 20.76 0.01
C LYS A 59 -0.20 19.41 0.66
N ALA A 60 -1.39 19.33 1.24
CA ALA A 60 -1.84 18.11 1.93
C ALA A 60 -2.20 16.94 0.99
N VAL A 61 -2.72 17.22 -0.22
CA VAL A 61 -3.02 16.17 -1.21
C VAL A 61 -1.77 15.80 -1.97
N VAL A 62 -0.88 16.76 -2.25
CA VAL A 62 0.40 16.51 -2.92
C VAL A 62 1.29 15.63 -2.04
N GLU A 63 1.50 15.92 -0.75
CA GLU A 63 2.30 15.04 0.12
C GLU A 63 1.68 13.64 0.31
N ALA A 64 0.34 13.53 0.36
CA ALA A 64 -0.34 12.24 0.51
C ALA A 64 -0.29 11.42 -0.80
N GLN A 65 -0.37 12.09 -1.95
CA GLN A 65 -0.14 11.47 -3.25
C GLN A 65 1.33 11.16 -3.47
N GLU A 66 2.25 11.95 -2.93
CA GLU A 66 3.68 11.74 -2.98
C GLU A 66 4.07 10.56 -2.09
N ALA A 67 3.47 10.39 -0.90
CA ALA A 67 3.63 9.18 -0.09
C ALA A 67 3.08 7.92 -0.78
N ARG A 68 1.93 8.03 -1.47
CA ARG A 68 1.38 6.94 -2.31
C ARG A 68 2.24 6.66 -3.55
N LEU A 69 2.80 7.69 -4.17
CA LEU A 69 3.70 7.57 -5.30
C LEU A 69 5.01 6.95 -4.85
N VAL A 70 5.58 7.35 -3.72
CA VAL A 70 6.77 6.76 -3.12
C VAL A 70 6.50 5.30 -2.73
N SER A 71 5.32 4.95 -2.23
CA SER A 71 4.97 3.54 -1.95
C SER A 71 4.76 2.73 -3.24
N MET A 72 4.06 3.27 -4.24
CA MET A 72 3.90 2.61 -5.55
C MET A 72 5.22 2.49 -6.31
N GLN A 73 6.09 3.48 -6.19
CA GLN A 73 7.40 3.52 -6.84
C GLN A 73 8.36 2.58 -6.12
N ALA A 74 8.28 2.47 -4.79
CA ALA A 74 8.96 1.42 -4.04
C ALA A 74 8.47 0.02 -4.44
N GLU A 75 7.15 -0.19 -4.62
CA GLU A 75 6.60 -1.45 -5.13
C GLU A 75 7.08 -1.73 -6.57
N GLN A 76 7.06 -0.74 -7.47
CA GLN A 76 7.57 -0.90 -8.84
C GLN A 76 9.07 -1.17 -8.88
N ASP A 77 9.87 -0.50 -8.06
CA ASP A 77 11.31 -0.71 -7.97
C ASP A 77 11.66 -2.05 -7.34
N GLN A 78 10.84 -2.54 -6.39
CA GLN A 78 10.95 -3.89 -5.83
C GLN A 78 10.61 -4.95 -6.88
N VAL A 79 9.55 -4.75 -7.67
CA VAL A 79 9.21 -5.64 -8.79
C VAL A 79 10.28 -5.62 -9.88
N LYS A 80 10.80 -4.45 -10.25
CA LYS A 80 11.88 -4.31 -11.25
C LYS A 80 13.19 -4.93 -10.77
N SER A 81 13.58 -4.71 -9.52
CA SER A 81 14.81 -5.28 -8.98
C SER A 81 14.72 -6.80 -8.85
N LEU A 82 13.57 -7.35 -8.44
CA LEU A 82 13.31 -8.79 -8.48
C LEU A 82 13.38 -9.33 -9.91
N ALA A 83 12.71 -8.68 -10.87
CA ALA A 83 12.77 -9.07 -12.28
C ALA A 83 14.22 -9.05 -12.82
N LEU A 84 15.00 -8.01 -12.50
CA LEU A 84 16.39 -7.88 -12.94
C LEU A 84 17.34 -8.87 -12.26
N GLN A 85 17.10 -9.24 -11.01
CA GLN A 85 17.87 -10.28 -10.32
C GLN A 85 17.56 -11.67 -10.90
N HIS A 86 16.33 -11.93 -11.35
CA HIS A 86 15.94 -13.19 -11.98
C HIS A 86 16.37 -13.36 -13.44
N PHE A 87 16.78 -12.28 -14.12
CA PHE A 87 17.38 -12.35 -15.46
C PHE A 87 18.91 -12.52 -15.46
N LYS A 88 19.56 -12.65 -14.30
CA LYS A 88 20.94 -13.18 -14.28
C LYS A 88 20.90 -14.69 -14.54
N PRO A 89 21.64 -15.21 -15.54
CA PRO A 89 21.66 -16.63 -15.85
C PRO A 89 22.02 -17.41 -14.59
N ALA A 90 21.17 -18.40 -14.29
CA ALA A 90 21.18 -19.20 -13.08
C ALA A 90 22.59 -19.62 -12.68
N GLN A 91 23.13 -19.01 -11.62
CA GLN A 91 24.08 -19.72 -10.80
C GLN A 91 23.30 -20.88 -10.18
N THR A 92 23.65 -22.09 -10.57
CA THR A 92 23.19 -23.33 -9.97
C THR A 92 23.55 -23.30 -8.49
N TYR A 93 22.67 -22.73 -7.66
CA TYR A 93 22.69 -23.01 -6.24
C TYR A 93 22.40 -24.49 -6.12
N GLU A 94 23.42 -25.26 -5.73
CA GLU A 94 23.24 -26.64 -5.34
C GLU A 94 22.13 -26.69 -4.30
N ILE A 95 20.97 -27.22 -4.71
CA ILE A 95 19.85 -27.52 -3.82
C ILE A 95 20.34 -28.66 -2.94
N LYS A 96 21.09 -28.33 -1.89
CA LYS A 96 21.35 -29.23 -0.77
C LYS A 96 19.97 -29.56 -0.24
N THR A 97 19.54 -30.81 -0.44
CA THR A 97 18.30 -31.38 0.11
C THR A 97 18.15 -30.90 1.55
N LEU A 98 17.24 -29.95 1.75
CA LEU A 98 16.93 -29.38 3.05
C LEU A 98 16.34 -30.51 3.88
N ARG A 99 17.13 -31.00 4.85
CA ARG A 99 16.61 -31.76 5.98
C ARG A 99 15.47 -30.93 6.56
N GLN A 100 14.29 -31.53 6.66
CA GLN A 100 13.22 -31.01 7.50
C GLN A 100 13.78 -30.96 8.92
N THR A 101 14.38 -29.83 9.29
CA THR A 101 14.78 -29.54 10.66
C THR A 101 13.51 -29.57 11.49
N GLU A 102 13.56 -30.34 12.57
CA GLU A 102 12.48 -30.37 13.55
C GLU A 102 12.08 -28.93 13.95
N PRO A 103 10.82 -28.71 14.37
CA PRO A 103 10.16 -27.39 14.36
C PRO A 103 10.71 -26.34 15.32
N LYS A 104 11.89 -26.54 15.94
CA LYS A 104 12.31 -25.75 17.10
C LYS A 104 13.28 -24.63 16.82
N ASP A 105 14.02 -24.62 15.71
CA ASP A 105 14.99 -23.55 15.47
C ASP A 105 14.75 -22.88 14.12
N ILE A 106 14.71 -21.55 14.15
CA ILE A 106 14.53 -20.75 12.94
C ILE A 106 15.77 -20.83 12.09
N ASP A 107 15.54 -20.82 10.78
CA ASP A 107 16.61 -20.84 9.79
C ASP A 107 17.68 -19.78 10.13
N SER A 108 18.88 -20.26 10.43
CA SER A 108 19.98 -19.41 10.91
C SER A 108 20.38 -18.34 9.89
N GLN A 109 20.16 -18.60 8.60
CA GLN A 109 20.43 -17.65 7.54
C GLN A 109 19.37 -16.54 7.52
N LEU A 110 18.08 -16.86 7.67
CA LEU A 110 17.05 -15.83 7.82
C LEU A 110 17.29 -14.96 9.05
N ARG A 111 17.72 -15.54 10.18
CA ARG A 111 18.09 -14.76 11.37
C ARG A 111 19.24 -13.79 11.09
N LYS A 112 20.30 -14.23 10.40
CA LYS A 112 21.39 -13.33 9.96
C LYS A 112 20.91 -12.21 9.04
N MET A 113 19.96 -12.49 8.14
CA MET A 113 19.38 -11.45 7.28
C MET A 113 18.57 -10.43 8.08
N ALA A 114 17.81 -10.90 9.08
CA ALA A 114 17.08 -10.05 10.00
C ALA A 114 18.01 -9.17 10.82
N ASP A 115 19.09 -9.73 11.38
CA ASP A 115 20.10 -8.98 12.13
C ASP A 115 20.75 -7.91 11.24
N LYS A 116 21.16 -8.30 10.03
CA LYS A 116 21.71 -7.38 9.03
C LYS A 116 20.75 -6.23 8.72
N TYR A 117 19.45 -6.50 8.59
CA TYR A 117 18.44 -5.46 8.38
C TYR A 117 18.39 -4.47 9.57
N MET A 118 18.45 -5.00 10.80
CA MET A 118 18.39 -4.18 12.02
C MET A 118 19.62 -3.30 12.19
N ASP A 119 20.76 -3.73 11.65
CA ASP A 119 22.05 -3.02 11.68
C ASP A 119 22.19 -1.95 10.59
N ILE A 120 21.24 -1.84 9.65
CA ILE A 120 21.27 -0.79 8.62
C ILE A 120 21.10 0.59 9.27
N ASN A 121 22.22 1.30 9.41
CA ASN A 121 22.30 2.64 9.97
C ASN A 121 23.13 3.57 9.06
N LEU A 122 22.56 3.93 7.91
CA LEU A 122 23.15 4.93 7.00
C LEU A 122 22.76 6.35 7.43
N PRO A 123 23.63 7.37 7.35
CA PRO A 123 23.30 8.74 7.75
C PRO A 123 22.18 9.35 6.88
N ASP A 124 22.30 9.19 5.56
CA ASP A 124 21.30 9.68 4.62
C ASP A 124 19.99 8.90 4.77
N TYR A 125 18.89 9.64 4.94
CA TYR A 125 17.56 9.06 5.17
C TYR A 125 17.06 8.24 3.96
N SER A 126 17.29 8.74 2.75
CA SER A 126 16.82 8.10 1.51
C SER A 126 17.57 6.80 1.24
N GLU A 127 18.89 6.82 1.36
CA GLU A 127 19.73 5.62 1.26
C GLU A 127 19.40 4.60 2.35
N ARG A 128 19.22 5.03 3.61
CA ARG A 128 18.81 4.14 4.71
C ARG A 128 17.48 3.45 4.41
N THR A 129 16.50 4.21 3.90
CA THR A 129 15.18 3.68 3.55
C THR A 129 15.28 2.69 2.39
N ARG A 130 16.02 3.02 1.32
CA ARG A 130 16.24 2.12 0.18
C ARG A 130 16.93 0.82 0.60
N ALA A 131 18.00 0.91 1.40
CA ALA A 131 18.72 -0.26 1.89
C ALA A 131 17.85 -1.17 2.77
N LYS A 132 17.03 -0.58 3.66
CA LYS A 132 16.07 -1.34 4.46
C LYS A 132 15.02 -2.01 3.58
N ASN A 133 14.43 -1.30 2.63
CA ASN A 133 13.43 -1.87 1.72
C ASN A 133 14.01 -3.04 0.91
N ALA A 134 15.24 -2.90 0.40
CA ALA A 134 15.93 -3.99 -0.30
C ALA A 134 16.15 -5.20 0.62
N ALA A 135 16.68 -5.00 1.83
CA ALA A 135 16.92 -6.09 2.77
C ALA A 135 15.62 -6.78 3.23
N ALA A 136 14.53 -6.03 3.44
CA ALA A 136 13.21 -6.61 3.73
C ALA A 136 12.70 -7.48 2.56
N GLY A 137 12.82 -6.97 1.32
CA GLY A 137 12.46 -7.71 0.11
C GLY A 137 13.27 -9.00 -0.06
N GLU A 138 14.58 -8.96 0.21
CA GLU A 138 15.45 -10.15 0.21
C GLU A 138 14.97 -11.18 1.24
N MET A 139 14.62 -10.76 2.47
CA MET A 139 14.09 -11.66 3.49
C MET A 139 12.77 -12.30 3.08
N ALA A 140 11.83 -11.53 2.53
CA ALA A 140 10.55 -12.05 2.06
C ALA A 140 10.74 -13.07 0.92
N PHE A 141 11.61 -12.74 -0.04
CA PHE A 141 11.95 -13.63 -1.14
C PHE A 141 12.59 -14.94 -0.64
N TYR A 142 13.49 -14.85 0.34
CA TYR A 142 14.12 -16.00 0.96
C TYR A 142 13.10 -16.90 1.67
N ILE A 143 12.16 -16.32 2.42
CA ILE A 143 11.06 -17.05 3.09
C ILE A 143 10.24 -17.84 2.07
N VAL A 144 9.80 -17.18 0.99
CA VAL A 144 8.97 -17.82 -0.05
C VAL A 144 9.75 -18.93 -0.77
N SER A 145 11.00 -18.65 -1.17
CA SER A 145 11.83 -19.59 -1.93
C SER A 145 12.19 -20.84 -1.13
N ASN A 146 12.42 -20.70 0.17
CA ASN A 146 12.79 -21.81 1.06
C ASN A 146 11.59 -22.41 1.79
N LYS A 147 10.36 -21.95 1.49
CA LYS A 147 9.11 -22.40 2.14
C LYS A 147 9.18 -22.33 3.67
N ILE A 148 9.78 -21.27 4.20
CA ILE A 148 9.86 -21.06 5.64
C ILE A 148 8.45 -20.81 6.18
N SER A 149 8.08 -21.52 7.24
CA SER A 149 6.73 -21.41 7.80
C SER A 149 6.52 -20.04 8.47
N LYS A 150 5.46 -19.34 8.05
CA LYS A 150 5.04 -18.08 8.69
C LYS A 150 4.60 -18.30 10.14
N ASP A 151 4.14 -19.50 10.50
CA ASP A 151 3.81 -19.85 11.89
C ASP A 151 5.08 -19.86 12.77
N GLN A 152 6.22 -20.32 12.24
CA GLN A 152 7.49 -20.25 12.98
C GLN A 152 7.88 -18.80 13.23
N LEU A 153 7.79 -17.94 12.21
CA LEU A 153 8.08 -16.50 12.34
C LEU A 153 7.15 -15.81 13.35
N ALA A 154 5.88 -16.21 13.38
CA ALA A 154 4.88 -15.62 14.28
C ALA A 154 5.11 -15.91 15.77
N ASN A 155 5.98 -16.87 16.10
CA ASN A 155 6.34 -17.24 17.47
C ASN A 155 7.61 -16.52 17.97
N GLU A 156 8.25 -15.71 17.14
CA GLU A 156 9.48 -15.01 17.49
C GLU A 156 9.24 -13.61 18.03
N SER A 157 10.12 -13.19 18.94
CA SER A 157 10.15 -11.83 19.47
C SER A 157 11.13 -10.91 18.75
N HIS A 158 11.90 -11.44 17.80
CA HIS A 158 12.91 -10.65 17.08
C HIS A 158 12.25 -9.74 16.04
N GLU A 159 12.33 -8.42 16.23
CA GLU A 159 11.67 -7.42 15.36
C GLU A 159 12.09 -7.52 13.87
N GLY A 160 13.32 -7.94 13.57
CA GLY A 160 13.75 -8.17 12.19
C GLY A 160 13.01 -9.35 11.53
N LEU A 161 12.68 -10.38 12.31
CA LEU A 161 11.87 -11.53 11.82
C LEU A 161 10.40 -11.15 11.69
N LEU A 162 9.89 -10.25 12.54
CA LEU A 162 8.56 -9.65 12.36
C LEU A 162 8.47 -8.85 11.05
N ILE A 163 9.53 -8.12 10.67
CA ILE A 163 9.59 -7.45 9.37
C ILE A 163 9.59 -8.47 8.23
N ALA A 164 10.36 -9.54 8.35
CA ALA A 164 10.38 -10.61 7.36
C ALA A 164 8.99 -11.25 7.18
N LEU A 165 8.27 -11.49 8.29
CA LEU A 165 6.88 -11.95 8.29
C LEU A 165 5.97 -10.95 7.58
N ALA A 166 5.97 -9.68 8.00
CA ALA A 166 5.13 -8.62 7.41
C ALA A 166 5.39 -8.47 5.90
N GLU A 167 6.66 -8.46 5.49
CA GLU A 167 7.03 -8.34 4.08
C GLU A 167 6.64 -9.58 3.27
N SER A 168 6.73 -10.78 3.84
CA SER A 168 6.25 -12.00 3.18
C SER A 168 4.73 -11.99 2.96
N ILE A 169 3.96 -11.36 3.87
CA ILE A 169 2.52 -11.17 3.74
C ILE A 169 2.23 -10.11 2.66
N ILE A 170 2.98 -9.01 2.63
CA ILE A 170 2.86 -7.99 1.59
C ILE A 170 3.08 -8.60 0.19
N LEU A 171 4.12 -9.43 0.06
CA LEU A 171 4.47 -10.12 -1.18
C LEU A 171 3.43 -11.18 -1.56
N SER A 172 3.05 -12.06 -0.63
CA SER A 172 2.16 -13.19 -0.88
C SER A 172 1.32 -13.53 0.36
N ALA A 173 0.28 -12.74 0.59
CA ALA A 173 -0.70 -12.98 1.65
C ALA A 173 -1.50 -14.26 1.42
N ASP A 174 -1.77 -14.97 2.50
CA ASP A 174 -2.54 -16.23 2.55
C ASP A 174 -3.52 -16.23 3.74
N THR A 175 -4.43 -17.20 3.77
CA THR A 175 -5.37 -17.43 4.86
C THR A 175 -4.62 -17.71 6.17
N GLY A 176 -5.07 -17.08 7.26
CA GLY A 176 -4.44 -17.18 8.58
C GLY A 176 -3.27 -16.22 8.81
N ASP A 177 -2.82 -15.49 7.78
CA ASP A 177 -1.72 -14.51 7.96
C ASP A 177 -2.10 -13.34 8.87
N ALA A 178 -3.39 -12.99 8.95
CA ALA A 178 -3.88 -12.03 9.92
C ALA A 178 -3.58 -12.46 11.37
N GLU A 179 -3.93 -13.69 11.75
CA GLU A 179 -3.66 -14.23 13.07
C GLU A 179 -2.15 -14.25 13.37
N ARG A 180 -1.35 -14.76 12.42
CA ARG A 180 0.12 -14.83 12.53
C ARG A 180 0.74 -13.45 12.75
N LEU A 181 0.33 -12.48 11.95
CA LEU A 181 0.84 -11.11 12.03
C LEU A 181 0.44 -10.46 13.35
N LEU A 182 -0.84 -10.54 13.74
CA LEU A 182 -1.34 -9.92 14.96
C LEU A 182 -0.70 -10.51 16.22
N LYS A 183 -0.45 -11.83 16.22
CA LYS A 183 0.29 -12.50 17.28
C LYS A 183 1.70 -11.94 17.44
N ALA A 184 2.44 -11.80 16.34
CA ALA A 184 3.83 -11.35 16.36
C ALA A 184 3.99 -9.82 16.51
N ALA A 185 3.00 -9.06 16.07
CA ALA A 185 3.02 -7.59 16.08
C ALA A 185 2.97 -6.99 17.50
N ARG A 186 2.45 -7.75 18.47
CA ARG A 186 2.36 -7.34 19.87
C ARG A 186 3.77 -7.11 20.42
N GLY A 187 4.00 -5.91 20.94
CA GLY A 187 5.30 -5.55 21.53
C GLY A 187 6.32 -5.00 20.55
N ALA A 188 5.98 -4.73 19.28
CA ALA A 188 6.86 -3.98 18.38
C ALA A 188 7.12 -2.56 18.93
N LYS A 189 8.38 -2.23 19.13
CA LYS A 189 8.83 -0.97 19.74
C LYS A 189 9.31 0.03 18.71
N ARG A 190 10.05 -0.42 17.68
CA ARG A 190 10.65 0.49 16.69
C ARG A 190 9.61 1.00 15.70
N LEU A 191 9.60 2.30 15.43
CA LEU A 191 8.62 2.96 14.55
C LEU A 191 8.51 2.32 13.14
N HIS A 192 9.64 2.02 12.51
CA HIS A 192 9.65 1.42 11.18
C HIS A 192 9.11 -0.02 11.14
N VAL A 193 9.24 -0.77 12.25
CA VAL A 193 8.64 -2.11 12.38
C VAL A 193 7.12 -1.97 12.44
N ARG A 194 6.62 -1.07 13.30
CA ARG A 194 5.19 -0.75 13.41
C ARG A 194 4.60 -0.33 12.07
N TYR A 195 5.30 0.53 11.34
CA TYR A 195 4.89 0.98 10.01
C TYR A 195 4.72 -0.19 9.03
N ARG A 196 5.70 -1.11 8.95
CA ARG A 196 5.63 -2.30 8.10
C ARG A 196 4.48 -3.24 8.47
N VAL A 197 4.24 -3.44 9.77
CA VAL A 197 3.09 -4.21 10.26
C VAL A 197 1.77 -3.59 9.77
N LEU A 198 1.61 -2.27 9.87
CA LEU A 198 0.38 -1.61 9.41
C LEU A 198 0.17 -1.74 7.90
N ILE A 199 1.24 -1.66 7.10
CA ILE A 199 1.13 -1.92 5.64
C ILE A 199 0.66 -3.36 5.38
N ALA A 200 1.21 -4.34 6.10
CA ALA A 200 0.78 -5.74 5.95
C ALA A 200 -0.70 -5.93 6.36
N ILE A 201 -1.17 -5.24 7.41
CA ILE A 201 -2.60 -5.21 7.77
C ILE A 201 -3.45 -4.62 6.65
N THR A 202 -3.06 -3.49 6.07
CA THR A 202 -3.76 -2.91 4.91
C THR A 202 -3.82 -3.91 3.76
N LYS A 203 -2.72 -4.63 3.50
CA LYS A 203 -2.69 -5.64 2.42
C LYS A 203 -3.64 -6.81 2.67
N LEU A 204 -3.72 -7.28 3.92
CA LEU A 204 -4.65 -8.33 4.32
C LEU A 204 -6.09 -7.86 4.16
N TYR A 205 -6.39 -6.62 4.56
CA TYR A 205 -7.71 -6.02 4.38
C TYR A 205 -8.10 -5.93 2.89
N GLU A 206 -7.23 -5.37 2.05
CA GLU A 206 -7.46 -5.23 0.60
C GLU A 206 -7.72 -6.57 -0.11
N ARG A 207 -7.15 -7.66 0.41
CA ARG A 207 -7.33 -9.01 -0.13
C ARG A 207 -8.50 -9.77 0.50
N ASN A 208 -9.29 -9.14 1.36
CA ASN A 208 -10.35 -9.77 2.16
C ASN A 208 -9.84 -10.95 3.02
N LEU A 209 -8.58 -10.87 3.46
CA LEU A 209 -7.91 -11.87 4.31
C LEU A 209 -7.82 -11.44 5.78
N LEU A 210 -8.42 -10.30 6.15
CA LEU A 210 -8.56 -9.85 7.53
C LEU A 210 -9.96 -10.20 8.06
N PRO A 211 -10.10 -11.21 8.95
CA PRO A 211 -11.40 -11.59 9.49
C PRO A 211 -12.05 -10.47 10.30
N LEU A 212 -13.39 -10.35 10.20
CA LEU A 212 -14.15 -9.39 11.00
C LEU A 212 -13.98 -9.62 12.52
N ALA A 213 -13.75 -10.88 12.93
CA ALA A 213 -13.50 -11.24 14.32
C ALA A 213 -12.22 -10.59 14.88
N ASP A 214 -11.22 -10.33 14.03
CA ASP A 214 -9.91 -9.81 14.42
C ASP A 214 -9.89 -8.27 14.50
N ILE A 215 -10.95 -7.59 14.04
CA ILE A 215 -11.04 -6.12 14.03
C ILE A 215 -10.84 -5.52 15.42
N GLY A 216 -11.35 -6.18 16.47
CA GLY A 216 -11.13 -5.75 17.85
C GLY A 216 -9.65 -5.69 18.21
N THR A 217 -8.92 -6.78 17.91
CA THR A 217 -7.47 -6.88 18.15
C THR A 217 -6.67 -5.90 17.30
N VAL A 218 -7.06 -5.66 16.05
CA VAL A 218 -6.40 -4.64 15.22
C VAL A 218 -6.59 -3.24 15.82
N ARG A 219 -7.79 -2.89 16.31
CA ARG A 219 -8.04 -1.60 16.97
C ARG A 219 -7.19 -1.40 18.22
N GLU A 220 -7.02 -2.45 19.03
CA GLU A 220 -6.11 -2.41 20.18
C GLU A 220 -4.67 -2.14 19.75
N LEU A 221 -4.18 -2.88 18.75
CA LEU A 221 -2.83 -2.69 18.20
C LEU A 221 -2.62 -1.27 17.64
N LEU A 222 -3.62 -0.71 16.95
CA LEU A 222 -3.56 0.65 16.40
C LEU A 222 -3.42 1.70 17.51
N ARG A 223 -4.16 1.56 18.61
CA ARG A 223 -4.04 2.45 19.78
C ARG A 223 -2.66 2.34 20.43
N GLU A 224 -2.12 1.13 20.55
CA GLU A 224 -0.76 0.92 21.07
C GLU A 224 0.29 1.60 20.17
N TYR A 225 0.13 1.49 18.85
CA TYR A 225 1.07 2.06 17.89
C TYR A 225 0.99 3.58 17.81
N GLU A 226 -0.17 4.17 18.07
CA GLU A 226 -0.37 5.61 18.14
C GLU A 226 0.49 6.26 19.24
N VAL A 227 0.73 5.55 20.35
CA VAL A 227 1.59 6.02 21.43
C VAL A 227 3.04 6.08 20.96
N GLY A 228 3.58 7.30 20.94
CA GLY A 228 4.96 7.57 20.49
C GLY A 228 5.15 7.59 18.98
N ALA A 229 4.06 7.52 18.20
CA ALA A 229 4.13 7.61 16.73
C ALA A 229 4.57 9.00 16.26
N ASP A 230 5.38 9.02 15.19
CA ASP A 230 5.64 10.22 14.41
C ASP A 230 4.41 10.62 13.57
N SER A 231 4.47 11.77 12.88
CA SER A 231 3.38 12.28 12.05
C SER A 231 2.98 11.32 10.92
N SER A 232 3.94 10.59 10.36
CA SER A 232 3.72 9.66 9.26
C SER A 232 3.00 8.39 9.74
N LEU A 233 3.45 7.82 10.86
CA LEU A 233 2.82 6.66 11.47
C LEU A 233 1.42 6.99 12.00
N LYS A 234 1.21 8.17 12.60
CA LYS A 234 -0.14 8.63 13.00
C LYS A 234 -1.09 8.71 11.83
N ARG A 235 -0.64 9.25 10.69
CA ARG A 235 -1.43 9.32 9.45
C ARG A 235 -1.81 7.91 8.99
N LEU A 236 -0.86 6.97 9.01
CA LEU A 236 -1.12 5.58 8.64
C LEU A 236 -2.11 4.90 9.62
N VAL A 237 -1.94 5.08 10.93
CA VAL A 237 -2.88 4.58 11.95
C VAL A 237 -4.30 5.09 11.69
N SER A 238 -4.45 6.39 11.42
CA SER A 238 -5.74 7.00 11.09
C SER A 238 -6.35 6.39 9.83
N ASN A 239 -5.56 6.22 8.76
CA ASN A 239 -6.02 5.61 7.52
C ASN A 239 -6.51 4.16 7.73
N VAL A 240 -5.72 3.33 8.42
CA VAL A 240 -6.10 1.95 8.72
C VAL A 240 -7.34 1.89 9.60
N THR A 241 -7.46 2.80 10.57
CA THR A 241 -8.66 2.92 11.42
C THR A 241 -9.91 3.20 10.58
N SER A 242 -9.84 4.14 9.64
CA SER A 242 -10.96 4.45 8.75
C SER A 242 -11.37 3.25 7.90
N LEU A 243 -10.40 2.58 7.25
CA LEU A 243 -10.65 1.38 6.44
C LEU A 243 -11.39 0.29 7.23
N ILE A 244 -10.94 0.03 8.45
CA ILE A 244 -11.55 -1.00 9.30
C ILE A 244 -12.95 -0.59 9.76
N ASN A 245 -13.18 0.69 10.04
CA ASN A 245 -14.50 1.18 10.43
C ASN A 245 -15.51 1.12 9.27
N GLU A 246 -15.08 1.37 8.05
CA GLU A 246 -15.91 1.18 6.85
C GLU A 246 -16.36 -0.28 6.74
N ALA A 247 -15.46 -1.24 6.96
CA ALA A 247 -15.75 -2.67 6.92
C ALA A 247 -16.85 -3.11 7.90
N VAL A 248 -16.90 -2.50 9.09
CA VAL A 248 -17.94 -2.82 10.10
C VAL A 248 -19.29 -2.23 9.73
N ASN A 249 -19.31 -1.12 9.00
CA ASN A 249 -20.53 -0.38 8.69
C ASN A 249 -21.18 -0.79 7.35
N MET A 250 -20.53 -1.64 6.55
CA MET A 250 -21.14 -2.15 5.32
C MET A 250 -22.28 -3.13 5.67
N PRO A 251 -23.48 -2.95 5.11
CA PRO A 251 -24.59 -3.88 5.29
C PRO A 251 -24.18 -5.26 4.79
N LYS A 252 -24.51 -6.30 5.57
CA LYS A 252 -24.35 -7.70 5.13
C LYS A 252 -25.50 -8.02 4.19
N ASP A 253 -25.21 -8.07 2.90
CA ASP A 253 -26.11 -8.62 1.88
C ASP A 253 -26.28 -10.14 2.02
#